data_AF-A0A2E6DAA9-F1
#
_entry.id   AF-A0A2E6DAA9-F1
#
_cell.length_a   1.000
_cell.length_b   1.000
_cell.length_c   1.000
_cell.angle_alpha   90.00
_cell.angle_beta   90.00
_cell.angle_gamma   90.00
#
_symmetry.space_group_name_H-M   'P 1'
#
loop_
_entity.id
_entity.type
_entity.pdbx_description
1 polymer ?
#
loop_
_entity_poly.entity_id
_entity_poly.type
_entity_poly.pdbx_seq_one_letter_code
_entity_poly.pdbx_strand_id
1 'polypeptide(L)'
;MARIYLRHGAGRVLLLCMGSLYAFCCPGCGYSAEVSGGADCGFVAQTETMICTTCREVVDVTVGTRIPALISTDELNQCPECEGNDLTPWDESRPCPRCKGTMEVNPTGPTTLWD
;
A
#
# COMPACT_ATOMS: atom_id res chain seq x y z
N MET A 1 12.39 12.02 -10.64
CA MET A 1 12.83 12.62 -9.37
C MET A 1 12.62 14.13 -9.43
N ALA A 2 11.62 14.65 -8.75
CA ALA A 2 11.48 16.09 -8.53
C ALA A 2 11.59 16.35 -7.02
N ARG A 3 12.74 16.87 -6.57
CA ARG A 3 12.91 17.42 -5.23
C ARG A 3 12.32 18.82 -5.22
N ILE A 4 11.12 18.98 -4.69
CA ILE A 4 10.56 20.31 -4.41
C ILE A 4 10.75 20.57 -2.92
N TYR A 5 11.81 21.32 -2.59
CA TYR A 5 11.93 21.96 -1.27
C TYR A 5 11.21 23.32 -1.36
N LEU A 6 10.09 23.47 -0.65
CA LEU A 6 9.54 24.78 -0.35
C LEU A 6 9.58 24.97 1.17
N ARG A 7 10.57 25.73 1.63
CA ARG A 7 10.46 26.47 2.89
C ARG A 7 9.35 27.51 2.69
N HIS A 8 8.46 27.68 3.66
CA HIS A 8 8.02 28.98 4.25
C HIS A 8 6.68 28.85 4.98
N GLY A 9 6.62 29.46 6.17
CA GLY A 9 5.42 30.16 6.68
C GLY A 9 4.42 29.31 7.45
N ALA A 10 4.13 29.71 8.69
CA ALA A 10 3.06 29.16 9.52
C ALA A 10 1.68 29.28 8.84
N GLY A 11 1.29 28.21 8.17
CA GLY A 11 -0.03 27.98 7.60
C GLY A 11 -0.09 26.49 7.27
N ARG A 12 -0.96 25.74 7.96
CA ARG A 12 -1.17 24.32 7.69
C ARG A 12 -1.76 24.17 6.29
N VAL A 13 -0.90 24.14 5.28
CA VAL A 13 -1.25 23.57 3.99
C VAL A 13 -1.40 22.08 4.25
N LEU A 14 -2.65 21.62 4.36
CA LEU A 14 -2.98 20.21 4.21
C LEU A 14 -2.50 19.84 2.80
N LEU A 15 -1.29 19.30 2.71
CA LEU A 15 -0.86 18.62 1.50
C LEU A 15 -1.78 17.41 1.38
N LEU A 16 -2.76 17.54 0.49
CA LEU A 16 -3.71 16.49 0.13
C LEU A 16 -2.91 15.42 -0.64
N CYS A 17 -2.28 14.50 0.08
CA CYS A 17 -1.76 13.26 -0.51
C CYS A 17 -2.97 12.38 -0.81
N MET A 18 -3.19 12.07 -2.08
CA MET A 18 -4.09 11.01 -2.53
C MET A 18 -3.22 9.79 -2.82
N GLY A 19 -3.60 8.63 -2.30
CA GLY A 19 -2.90 7.40 -2.58
C GLY A 19 -3.14 6.94 -4.01
N SER A 20 -2.32 6.01 -4.49
CA SER A 20 -2.44 5.40 -5.81
C SER A 20 -2.38 3.88 -5.72
N LEU A 21 -3.31 3.19 -6.35
CA LEU A 21 -3.28 1.74 -6.54
C LEU A 21 -2.78 1.43 -7.95
N TYR A 22 -2.01 0.35 -8.04
CA TYR A 22 -1.52 -0.21 -9.29
C TYR A 22 -1.90 -1.69 -9.38
N ALA A 23 -2.28 -2.13 -10.58
CA ALA A 23 -2.47 -3.55 -10.84
C ALA A 23 -1.12 -4.24 -11.02
N PHE A 24 -0.85 -5.28 -10.22
CA PHE A 24 0.31 -6.17 -10.35
C PHE A 24 -0.14 -7.57 -10.74
N CYS A 25 0.66 -8.26 -11.54
CA CYS A 25 0.40 -9.63 -11.98
C CYS A 25 1.67 -10.47 -11.91
N CYS A 26 1.54 -11.72 -11.46
CA CYS A 26 2.61 -12.71 -11.49
C CYS A 26 2.55 -13.51 -12.80
N PRO A 27 3.54 -13.40 -13.70
CA PRO A 27 3.55 -14.20 -14.93
C PRO A 27 3.72 -15.71 -14.67
N GLY A 28 4.28 -16.09 -13.52
CA GLY A 28 4.54 -17.49 -13.18
C GLY A 28 3.31 -18.28 -12.74
N CYS A 29 2.30 -17.63 -12.15
CA CYS A 29 1.10 -18.33 -11.66
C CYS A 29 -0.24 -17.62 -11.94
N GLY A 30 -0.22 -16.43 -12.56
CA GLY A 30 -1.41 -15.65 -12.87
C GLY A 30 -2.05 -14.93 -11.69
N TYR A 31 -1.46 -14.99 -10.49
CA TYR A 31 -1.94 -14.21 -9.35
C TYR A 31 -1.84 -12.71 -9.63
N SER A 32 -2.88 -11.96 -9.27
CA SER A 32 -2.91 -10.50 -9.40
C SER A 32 -3.36 -9.83 -8.11
N ALA A 33 -2.88 -8.61 -7.88
CA ALA A 33 -3.27 -7.75 -6.77
C ALA A 33 -3.35 -6.31 -7.24
N GLU A 34 -4.27 -5.53 -6.68
CA GLU A 34 -4.34 -4.07 -6.86
C GLU A 34 -3.94 -3.43 -5.53
N VAL A 35 -2.75 -2.82 -5.49
CA VAL A 35 -2.11 -2.31 -4.26
C VAL A 35 -1.25 -1.10 -4.57
N SER A 36 -0.88 -0.32 -3.55
CA SER A 36 0.00 0.84 -3.68
C SER A 36 1.42 0.50 -4.13
N GLY A 37 1.87 -0.73 -3.88
CA GLY A 37 3.19 -1.22 -4.25
C GLY A 37 4.34 -0.67 -3.41
N GLY A 38 4.05 -0.23 -2.18
CA GLY A 38 5.01 0.31 -1.23
C GLY A 38 4.34 1.13 -0.14
N ALA A 39 5.10 2.02 0.49
CA ALA A 39 4.54 3.02 1.41
C ALA A 39 3.74 4.08 0.63
N ASP A 40 2.53 4.38 1.08
CA ASP A 40 1.63 5.34 0.44
C ASP A 40 0.71 6.01 1.48
N CYS A 41 -0.02 7.05 1.08
CA CYS A 41 -0.96 7.70 1.99
C CYS A 41 -2.07 8.47 1.29
N GLY A 42 -3.24 8.40 1.91
CA GLY A 42 -4.38 9.28 1.66
C GLY A 42 -4.55 10.36 2.74
N PHE A 43 -5.60 11.18 2.65
CA PHE A 43 -6.12 12.11 3.63
C PHE A 43 -6.18 11.52 5.05
N VAL A 44 -6.65 10.27 5.18
CA VAL A 44 -6.87 9.64 6.49
C VAL A 44 -5.77 8.63 6.81
N ALA A 45 -5.48 7.71 5.90
CA ALA A 45 -4.64 6.54 6.16
C ALA A 45 -3.22 6.69 5.60
N GLN A 46 -2.27 6.11 6.31
CA GLN A 46 -0.93 5.79 5.80
C GLN A 46 -0.88 4.28 5.65
N THR A 47 -0.52 3.80 4.46
CA THR A 47 -0.49 2.38 4.14
C THR A 47 0.92 1.93 3.77
N GLU A 48 1.17 0.63 3.93
CA GLU A 48 2.34 -0.04 3.40
C GLU A 48 1.90 -1.35 2.76
N THR A 49 2.33 -1.60 1.52
CA THR A 49 2.06 -2.87 0.85
C THR A 49 2.88 -3.99 1.47
N MET A 50 2.20 -5.05 1.90
CA MET A 50 2.79 -6.19 2.59
C MET A 50 2.26 -7.51 2.01
N ILE A 51 2.96 -8.59 2.30
CA ILE A 51 2.46 -9.96 2.11
C ILE A 51 1.83 -10.41 3.43
N CYS A 52 0.55 -10.79 3.39
CA CYS A 52 -0.04 -11.63 4.43
C CYS A 52 0.33 -13.09 4.13
N THR A 53 1.16 -13.68 4.99
CA THR A 53 1.64 -15.05 4.78
C THR A 53 0.56 -16.11 5.04
N THR A 54 -0.43 -15.79 5.85
CA THR A 54 -1.60 -16.64 6.12
C THR A 54 -2.56 -16.66 4.91
N CYS A 55 -2.92 -15.49 4.36
CA CYS A 55 -3.77 -15.42 3.16
C CYS A 55 -3.02 -15.82 1.88
N ARG A 56 -1.69 -15.65 1.87
CA ARG A 56 -0.83 -15.70 0.68
C ARG A 56 -1.25 -14.66 -0.36
N GLU A 57 -1.40 -13.42 0.11
CA GLU A 57 -1.84 -12.28 -0.68
C GLU A 57 -0.96 -11.06 -0.44
N VAL A 58 -0.83 -10.23 -1.47
CA VAL A 58 -0.23 -8.89 -1.38
C VAL A 58 -1.36 -7.92 -1.08
N VAL A 59 -1.26 -7.18 0.02
CA VAL A 59 -2.30 -6.32 0.58
C VAL A 59 -1.72 -4.99 1.02
N ASP A 60 -2.50 -3.92 0.96
CA ASP A 60 -2.14 -2.66 1.63
C ASP A 60 -2.61 -2.69 3.08
N VAL A 61 -1.66 -2.49 3.99
CA VAL A 61 -1.91 -2.50 5.43
C VAL A 61 -1.89 -1.08 5.94
N THR A 62 -2.91 -0.68 6.69
CA THR A 62 -2.90 0.61 7.38
C THR A 62 -1.87 0.58 8.51
N VAL A 63 -0.81 1.37 8.37
CA VAL A 63 0.29 1.46 9.34
C VAL A 63 0.21 2.74 10.19
N GLY A 64 -0.66 3.67 9.81
CA GLY A 64 -0.93 4.87 10.59
C GLY A 64 -2.10 5.69 10.08
N THR A 65 -2.44 6.73 10.83
CA THR A 65 -3.51 7.66 10.47
C THR A 65 -3.13 9.10 10.80
N ARG A 66 -3.62 10.04 9.99
CA ARG A 66 -3.53 11.49 10.26
C ARG A 66 -4.71 11.99 11.10
N ILE A 67 -5.78 11.21 11.19
CA ILE A 67 -7.03 11.57 11.87
C ILE A 67 -7.44 10.39 12.78
N PRO A 68 -6.89 10.30 14.00
CA PRO A 68 -7.17 9.20 14.95
C PRO A 68 -8.63 9.03 15.36
N ALA A 69 -9.49 10.01 15.05
CA ALA A 69 -10.93 9.93 15.27
C ALA A 69 -11.66 9.06 14.23
N LEU A 70 -11.02 8.72 13.10
CA LEU A 70 -11.63 7.99 11.98
C LEU A 70 -11.10 6.56 11.81
N ILE A 71 -9.91 6.26 12.33
CA ILE A 71 -9.29 4.93 12.27
C ILE A 71 -8.84 4.57 13.68
N SER A 72 -9.30 3.42 14.19
CA SER A 72 -8.83 2.94 15.49
C SER A 72 -7.37 2.53 15.39
N THR A 73 -6.58 2.85 16.42
CA THR A 73 -5.19 2.38 16.49
C THR A 73 -5.09 0.87 16.63
N ASP A 74 -6.16 0.22 17.08
CA ASP A 74 -6.24 -1.24 17.26
C ASP A 74 -6.31 -1.98 15.93
N GLU A 75 -6.72 -1.30 14.85
CA GLU A 75 -6.84 -1.85 13.49
C GLU A 75 -5.56 -1.65 12.67
N LEU A 76 -4.53 -1.03 13.26
CA LEU A 76 -3.25 -0.81 12.58
C LEU A 76 -2.44 -2.10 12.53
N ASN A 77 -1.69 -2.27 11.44
CA ASN A 77 -0.79 -3.41 11.22
C ASN A 77 -1.50 -4.77 11.20
N GLN A 78 -2.73 -4.79 10.67
CA GLN A 78 -3.52 -6.00 10.48
C GLN A 78 -3.77 -6.23 8.99
N CYS A 79 -3.82 -7.49 8.58
CA CYS A 79 -4.24 -7.87 7.23
C CYS A 79 -5.71 -7.49 7.04
N PRO A 80 -6.08 -6.75 5.98
CA PRO A 80 -7.48 -6.35 5.75
C PRO A 80 -8.41 -7.53 5.45
N GLU A 81 -7.86 -8.68 5.06
CA GLU A 81 -8.65 -9.86 4.66
C GLU A 81 -8.93 -10.83 5.81
N CYS A 82 -7.98 -10.98 6.75
CA CYS A 82 -8.09 -11.95 7.84
C CYS A 82 -7.88 -11.38 9.24
N GLU A 83 -7.63 -10.07 9.37
CA GLU A 83 -7.34 -9.37 10.63
C GLU A 83 -6.08 -9.88 11.37
N GLY A 84 -5.37 -10.86 10.79
CA GLY A 84 -4.13 -11.40 11.33
C GLY A 84 -2.93 -10.46 11.11
N ASN A 85 -1.85 -10.70 11.84
CA ASN A 85 -0.64 -9.87 11.84
C ASN A 85 0.60 -10.61 11.28
N ASP A 86 0.40 -11.74 10.62
CA ASP A 86 1.47 -12.50 9.93
C ASP A 86 1.86 -11.83 8.59
N LEU A 87 2.33 -10.59 8.72
CA LEU A 87 2.65 -9.67 7.63
C LEU A 87 4.16 -9.55 7.44
N THR A 88 4.60 -9.52 6.19
CA THR A 88 5.99 -9.25 5.82
C THR A 88 6.06 -8.17 4.76
N PRO A 89 7.01 -7.20 4.83
CA PRO A 89 7.13 -6.15 3.83
C PRO A 89 7.20 -6.68 2.39
N TRP A 90 6.49 -6.03 1.47
CA TRP A 90 6.58 -6.36 0.05
C TRP A 90 7.65 -5.50 -0.62
N ASP A 91 8.88 -6.03 -0.66
CA ASP A 91 10.06 -5.27 -1.05
C ASP A 91 10.20 -5.06 -2.58
N GLU A 92 11.33 -4.44 -2.98
CA GLU A 92 11.64 -4.15 -4.40
C GLU A 92 11.72 -5.39 -5.29
N SER A 93 11.95 -6.59 -4.73
CA SER A 93 11.94 -7.84 -5.48
C SER A 93 10.53 -8.29 -5.87
N ARG A 94 9.50 -7.66 -5.30
CA ARG A 94 8.07 -7.88 -5.54
C ARG A 94 7.70 -9.36 -5.55
N PRO A 95 8.00 -10.11 -4.46
CA PRO A 95 7.81 -11.54 -4.46
C PRO A 95 6.33 -11.91 -4.54
N CYS A 96 6.00 -12.90 -5.35
CA CYS A 96 4.67 -13.48 -5.43
C CYS A 96 4.45 -14.41 -4.23
N PRO A 97 3.41 -14.19 -3.42
CA PRO A 97 3.16 -14.99 -2.23
C PRO A 97 2.71 -16.43 -2.55
N ARG A 98 2.31 -16.72 -3.81
CA ARG A 98 1.78 -18.02 -4.22
C ARG A 98 2.82 -18.95 -4.84
N CYS A 99 3.72 -18.42 -5.68
CA CYS A 99 4.71 -19.22 -6.39
C CYS A 99 6.17 -18.78 -6.18
N LYS A 100 6.41 -17.71 -5.42
CA LYS A 100 7.74 -17.13 -5.15
C LYS A 100 8.44 -16.51 -6.37
N GLY A 101 7.78 -16.46 -7.54
CA GLY A 101 8.24 -15.66 -8.68
C GLY A 101 8.11 -14.17 -8.41
N THR A 102 8.59 -13.33 -9.32
CA THR A 102 8.43 -11.86 -9.22
C THR A 102 7.12 -11.40 -9.85
N MET A 103 6.45 -10.45 -9.21
CA MET A 103 5.28 -9.78 -9.78
C MET A 103 5.67 -8.51 -10.54
N GLU A 104 4.96 -8.26 -11.63
CA GLU A 104 5.19 -7.13 -12.52
C GLU A 104 3.97 -6.20 -12.50
N VAL A 105 4.19 -4.90 -12.68
CA VAL A 105 3.09 -3.95 -12.90
C VAL A 105 2.43 -4.31 -14.22
N ASN A 106 1.11 -4.41 -14.25
CA ASN A 106 0.36 -4.55 -15.48
C ASN A 106 0.31 -3.20 -16.21
N PRO A 107 1.00 -3.01 -17.35
CA PRO A 107 1.11 -1.71 -18.01
C PRO A 107 -0.20 -1.23 -18.64
N THR A 108 -1.16 -2.15 -18.85
CA THR A 108 -2.50 -1.82 -19.33
C THR A 108 -3.53 -1.80 -18.20
N GLY A 109 -3.10 -2.08 -16.97
CA GLY A 109 -3.95 -2.04 -15.79
C GLY A 109 -4.32 -0.61 -15.40
N PRO A 110 -5.46 -0.40 -14.72
CA PRO A 110 -5.82 0.91 -14.23
C PRO A 110 -4.81 1.39 -13.19
N THR A 111 -4.59 2.71 -13.15
CA THR A 111 -4.05 3.38 -11.97
C THR A 111 -5.22 4.09 -11.31
N THR A 112 -5.58 3.65 -10.11
CA THR A 112 -6.72 4.18 -9.35
C THR A 112 -6.19 5.09 -8.25
N LEU A 113 -6.77 6.28 -8.09
CA LEU A 113 -6.47 7.11 -6.91
C LEU A 113 -7.41 6.72 -5.77
N TRP A 114 -6.91 6.68 -4.55
CA TRP A 114 -7.70 6.30 -3.37
C TRP A 114 -7.59 7.32 -2.24
N ASP A 115 -8.75 7.58 -1.63
CA ASP A 115 -8.96 8.31 -0.38
C ASP A 115 -10.44 8.32 0.04
#